data_AF-A0A139N8P8-F1
#
_entry.id   AF-A0A139N8P8-F1
#
_cell.length_a   1.000
_cell.length_b   1.000
_cell.length_c   1.000
_cell.angle_alpha   90.00
_cell.angle_beta   90.00
_cell.angle_gamma   90.00
#
_symmetry.space_group_name_H-M   'P 1'
#
loop_
_entity.id
_entity.type
_entity.pdbx_description
1 polymer ?
#
loop_
_entity_poly.entity_id
_entity_poly.type
_entity_poly.pdbx_seq_one_letter_code
_entity_poly.pdbx_strand_id
1 'polypeptide(L)'
;MKNNKLTTRELVELSLFSALITLSIQFFRIPVGHQFIHFGNALVVVATLIYGVRKGALVATVGLGAFDLLNGYASVVWITILEALVVILVVHFVYEAMPKCRERLVIVGFAAALTKIVLNL
;
A
#
# COMPACT_ATOMS: atom_id res chain seq x y z
N MET A 1 -29.99 2.59 5.02
CA MET A 1 -28.65 2.43 5.65
C MET A 1 -27.90 1.36 4.87
N LYS A 2 -26.75 1.68 4.26
CA LYS A 2 -25.95 0.70 3.49
C LYS A 2 -25.30 -0.27 4.49
N ASN A 3 -25.54 -1.57 4.34
CA ASN A 3 -24.99 -2.59 5.23
C ASN A 3 -23.47 -2.66 5.02
N ASN A 4 -22.68 -2.16 5.97
CA ASN A 4 -21.22 -2.02 5.87
C ASN A 4 -20.46 -3.31 6.25
N LYS A 5 -21.12 -4.47 6.28
CA LYS A 5 -20.48 -5.74 6.64
C LYS A 5 -19.65 -6.26 5.46
N LEU A 6 -18.36 -6.49 5.71
CA LEU A 6 -17.50 -7.26 4.81
C LEU A 6 -18.06 -8.68 4.71
N THR A 7 -18.22 -9.16 3.48
CA THR A 7 -18.54 -10.57 3.26
C THR A 7 -17.32 -11.43 3.58
N THR A 8 -17.54 -12.71 3.92
CA THR A 8 -16.44 -13.66 4.16
C THR A 8 -15.50 -13.74 2.96
N ARG A 9 -16.06 -13.71 1.73
CA ARG A 9 -15.28 -13.70 0.50
C ARG A 9 -14.38 -12.47 0.40
N GLU A 10 -14.92 -11.27 0.61
CA GLU A 10 -14.12 -10.05 0.60
C GLU A 10 -13.03 -10.06 1.68
N LEU A 11 -13.35 -10.55 2.88
CA LEU A 11 -12.36 -10.67 3.95
C LEU A 11 -11.19 -11.56 3.53
N VAL A 12 -11.47 -12.70 2.89
CA VAL A 12 -10.45 -13.61 2.37
C VAL A 12 -9.63 -12.94 1.28
N GLU A 13 -10.26 -12.23 0.33
CA GLU A 13 -9.55 -11.51 -0.72
C GLU A 13 -8.61 -10.43 -0.16
N LEU A 14 -9.07 -9.61 0.80
CA LEU A 14 -8.25 -8.59 1.46
C LEU A 14 -7.10 -9.21 2.27
N SER A 15 -7.36 -10.32 2.96
CA SER A 15 -6.34 -11.04 3.74
C SER A 15 -5.25 -11.64 2.83
N LEU A 16 -5.66 -12.27 1.71
CA LEU A 16 -4.74 -12.80 0.72
C LEU A 16 -3.89 -11.69 0.08
N PHE A 17 -4.48 -10.53 -0.22
CA PHE A 17 -3.74 -9.40 -0.76
C PHE A 17 -2.75 -8.82 0.27
N SER A 18 -3.14 -8.77 1.55
CA SER A 18 -2.25 -8.33 2.64
C SER A 18 -1.06 -9.28 2.76
N ALA A 19 -1.31 -10.60 2.72
CA ALA A 19 -0.27 -11.61 2.70
C ALA A 19 0.63 -11.48 1.46
N LEU A 20 0.06 -11.17 0.29
CA LEU A 20 0.84 -10.90 -0.92
C LEU A 20 1.78 -9.72 -0.74
N ILE A 21 1.35 -8.62 -0.10
CA ILE A 21 2.24 -7.50 0.25
C ILE A 21 3.39 -8.00 1.14
N THR A 22 3.10 -8.71 2.23
CA THR A 22 4.12 -9.22 3.15
C THR A 22 5.13 -10.13 2.45
N LEU A 23 4.66 -11.14 1.72
CA LEU A 23 5.52 -12.09 1.00
C LEU A 23 6.32 -11.40 -0.10
N SER A 24 5.72 -10.39 -0.74
CA SER A 24 6.40 -9.60 -1.76
C SER A 24 7.60 -8.86 -1.21
N ILE A 25 7.50 -8.32 0.00
CA ILE A 25 8.63 -7.68 0.68
C ILE A 25 9.64 -8.72 1.17
N GLN A 26 9.16 -9.86 1.69
CA GLN A 26 10.00 -10.92 2.24
C GLN A 26 10.95 -11.51 1.20
N PHE A 27 10.40 -11.89 0.04
CA PHE A 27 11.11 -12.70 -0.94
C PHE A 27 11.65 -11.89 -2.12
N PHE A 28 11.02 -10.78 -2.46
CA PHE A 28 11.41 -9.95 -3.60
C PHE A 28 11.98 -8.61 -3.14
N ARG A 29 13.09 -8.68 -2.40
CA ARG A 29 13.86 -7.51 -1.96
C ARG A 29 15.27 -7.50 -2.53
N ILE A 30 15.69 -6.33 -3.00
CA ILE A 30 17.06 -6.09 -3.47
C ILE A 30 17.76 -5.26 -2.40
N PRO A 31 18.79 -5.79 -1.72
CA PRO A 31 19.51 -5.05 -0.69
C PRO A 31 20.29 -3.89 -1.30
N VAL A 32 20.20 -2.72 -0.67
CA VAL A 32 20.91 -1.50 -1.05
C VAL A 32 21.46 -0.88 0.24
N GLY A 33 22.65 -1.34 0.66
CA GLY A 33 23.23 -0.97 1.94
C GLY A 33 22.38 -1.45 3.12
N HIS A 34 22.01 -0.54 4.02
CA HIS A 34 21.12 -0.83 5.15
C HIS A 34 19.63 -0.86 4.77
N GLN A 35 19.28 -0.39 3.56
CA GLN A 35 17.91 -0.36 3.05
C GLN A 35 17.71 -1.45 1.99
N PHE A 36 16.48 -1.63 1.54
CA PHE A 36 16.15 -2.57 0.48
C PHE A 36 15.02 -2.04 -0.40
N ILE A 37 15.11 -2.33 -1.69
CA ILE A 37 14.05 -2.07 -2.66
C ILE A 37 13.11 -3.27 -2.65
N HIS A 38 11.81 -3.05 -2.59
CA HIS A 38 10.79 -4.10 -2.57
C HIS A 38 9.51 -3.67 -3.31
N PHE A 39 8.67 -4.63 -3.70
CA PHE A 39 7.43 -4.35 -4.42
C PHE A 39 6.22 -4.05 -3.52
N GLY A 40 6.35 -4.20 -2.19
CA GLY A 40 5.26 -3.94 -1.24
C GLY A 40 4.57 -2.58 -1.43
N ASN A 41 5.33 -1.49 -1.61
CA ASN A 41 4.77 -0.15 -1.81
C ASN A 41 3.99 -0.03 -3.12
N ALA A 42 4.44 -0.68 -4.20
CA ALA A 42 3.71 -0.72 -5.46
C ALA A 42 2.37 -1.46 -5.29
N LEU A 43 2.38 -2.57 -4.54
CA LEU A 43 1.17 -3.33 -4.24
C LEU A 43 0.18 -2.55 -3.36
N VAL A 44 0.63 -1.64 -2.50
CA VAL A 44 -0.25 -0.71 -1.76
C VAL A 44 -1.02 0.21 -2.71
N VAL A 45 -0.35 0.76 -3.73
CA VAL A 45 -1.00 1.58 -4.76
C VAL A 45 -2.03 0.75 -5.53
N VAL A 46 -1.66 -0.47 -5.93
CA VAL A 46 -2.57 -1.39 -6.62
C VAL A 46 -3.79 -1.74 -5.76
N ALA A 47 -3.59 -2.08 -4.48
CA ALA A 47 -4.68 -2.36 -3.54
C ALA A 47 -5.64 -1.18 -3.41
N THR A 48 -5.11 0.04 -3.38
CA THR A 48 -5.89 1.27 -3.30
C THR A 48 -6.75 1.49 -4.54
N LEU A 49 -6.19 1.24 -5.73
CA LEU A 49 -6.93 1.40 -6.98
C LEU A 49 -8.00 0.32 -7.18
N ILE A 50 -7.77 -0.91 -6.69
CA ILE A 50 -8.71 -2.03 -6.81
C ILE A 50 -9.82 -1.94 -5.75
N TYR A 51 -9.46 -1.76 -4.48
CA TYR A 51 -10.39 -1.87 -3.35
C TYR A 51 -10.88 -0.51 -2.81
N GLY A 52 -10.30 0.60 -3.28
CA GLY A 52 -10.55 1.95 -2.79
C GLY A 52 -9.78 2.27 -1.50
N VAL A 53 -9.88 3.53 -1.06
CA VAL A 53 -9.10 4.09 0.06
C VAL A 53 -9.23 3.29 1.35
N ARG A 54 -10.46 3.00 1.78
CA ARG A 54 -10.70 2.40 3.10
C ARG A 54 -10.17 0.97 3.20
N LYS A 55 -10.49 0.15 2.19
CA LYS A 55 -10.05 -1.25 2.14
C LYS A 55 -8.56 -1.35 1.77
N GLY A 56 -8.09 -0.50 0.86
CA GLY A 56 -6.67 -0.39 0.52
C GLY A 56 -5.81 -0.02 1.72
N ALA A 57 -6.25 0.93 2.55
CA ALA A 57 -5.58 1.30 3.81
C ALA A 57 -5.52 0.13 4.79
N LEU A 58 -6.61 -0.63 4.95
CA LEU A 58 -6.62 -1.83 5.79
C LEU A 58 -5.61 -2.87 5.28
N VAL A 59 -5.64 -3.17 3.98
CA VAL A 59 -4.74 -4.16 3.35
C VAL A 59 -3.28 -3.72 3.46
N ALA A 60 -2.99 -2.45 3.21
CA ALA A 60 -1.65 -1.90 3.34
C ALA A 60 -1.14 -1.96 4.78
N THR A 61 -1.97 -1.55 5.75
CA THR A 61 -1.62 -1.56 7.17
C THR A 61 -1.32 -2.97 7.67
N VAL A 62 -2.18 -3.94 7.31
CA VAL A 62 -1.97 -5.33 7.69
C VAL A 62 -0.76 -5.93 7.00
N GLY A 63 -0.61 -5.75 5.67
CA GLY A 63 0.49 -6.34 4.91
C GLY A 63 1.87 -5.78 5.28
N LEU A 64 2.00 -4.45 5.37
CA LEU A 64 3.25 -3.79 5.79
C LEU A 64 3.51 -4.02 7.28
N GLY A 65 2.50 -3.85 8.12
CA GLY A 65 2.63 -4.05 9.56
C GLY A 65 3.02 -5.47 9.93
N ALA A 66 2.43 -6.48 9.28
CA ALA A 66 2.81 -7.87 9.49
C ALA A 66 4.27 -8.12 9.09
N PHE A 67 4.74 -7.57 7.97
CA PHE A 67 6.14 -7.68 7.58
C PHE A 67 7.06 -7.08 8.65
N ASP A 68 6.79 -5.85 9.07
CA ASP A 68 7.65 -5.13 10.01
C ASP A 68 7.72 -5.81 11.39
N LEU A 69 6.57 -6.26 11.90
CA LEU A 69 6.48 -6.96 13.19
C LEU A 69 7.20 -8.31 13.17
N LEU A 70 7.12 -9.06 12.07
CA LEU A 70 7.71 -10.39 11.95
C LEU A 70 9.20 -10.38 11.60
N ASN A 71 9.73 -9.28 11.05
CA ASN A 71 11.10 -9.19 10.55
C ASN A 71 12.01 -8.24 11.35
N GLY A 72 11.61 -7.82 12.55
CA GLY A 72 12.45 -7.04 13.44
C GLY A 72 12.41 -5.51 13.21
N TYR A 73 11.43 -5.02 12.45
CA TYR A 73 11.19 -3.58 12.22
C TYR A 73 10.06 -3.01 13.09
N ALA A 74 9.73 -3.67 14.20
CA ALA A 74 8.61 -3.29 15.06
C ALA A 74 8.70 -1.84 15.62
N SER A 75 9.90 -1.29 15.82
CA SER A 75 10.08 0.09 16.29
C SER A 75 9.66 1.14 15.27
N VAL A 76 9.70 0.82 13.97
CA VAL A 76 9.40 1.75 12.87
C VAL A 76 8.05 1.46 12.19
N VAL A 77 7.35 0.40 12.58
CA VAL A 77 6.09 -0.04 11.96
C VAL A 77 5.03 1.07 11.85
N TRP A 78 4.95 1.93 12.87
CA TRP A 78 3.99 3.04 12.90
C TRP A 78 4.31 4.09 11.83
N ILE A 79 5.60 4.32 11.54
CA ILE A 79 6.07 5.22 10.46
C ILE A 79 5.71 4.60 9.12
N THR A 80 6.02 3.31 8.91
CA THR A 80 5.69 2.59 7.67
C THR A 80 4.19 2.66 7.34
N ILE A 81 3.33 2.46 8.35
CA ILE A 81 1.88 2.55 8.21
C ILE A 81 1.47 4.00 7.88
N LEU A 82 2.00 4.99 8.60
CA LEU A 82 1.67 6.40 8.35
C LEU A 82 2.04 6.82 6.93
N GLU A 83 3.24 6.48 6.46
CA GLU A 83 3.67 6.76 5.10
C GLU A 83 2.75 6.10 4.06
N ALA A 84 2.35 4.85 4.29
CA ALA A 84 1.42 4.15 3.41
C ALA A 84 0.07 4.87 3.35
N LEU A 85 -0.47 5.31 4.50
CA LEU A 85 -1.73 6.05 4.53
C LEU A 85 -1.65 7.37 3.75
N VAL A 86 -0.55 8.12 3.85
CA VAL A 86 -0.36 9.35 3.06
C VAL A 86 -0.31 9.04 1.56
N VAL A 87 0.44 8.01 1.15
CA VAL A 87 0.49 7.57 -0.27
C VAL A 87 -0.90 7.23 -0.78
N ILE A 88 -1.69 6.50 0.00
CA ILE A 88 -3.07 6.11 -0.36
C ILE A 88 -3.95 7.34 -0.56
N LEU A 89 -3.85 8.35 0.30
CA LEU A 89 -4.59 9.61 0.17
C LEU A 89 -4.19 10.37 -1.09
N VAL A 90 -2.88 10.49 -1.37
CA VAL A 90 -2.39 11.16 -2.58
C VAL A 90 -2.85 10.41 -3.84
N VAL A 91 -2.70 9.09 -3.87
CA VAL A 91 -3.16 8.24 -4.98
C VAL A 91 -4.65 8.46 -5.25
N HIS A 92 -5.47 8.48 -4.19
CA HIS A 92 -6.90 8.71 -4.32
C HIS A 92 -7.22 10.09 -4.89
N PHE A 93 -6.64 11.15 -4.32
CA PHE A 93 -6.89 12.52 -4.74
C PHE A 93 -6.48 12.74 -6.21
N VAL A 94 -5.27 12.29 -6.59
CA VAL A 94 -4.78 12.39 -7.97
C VAL A 94 -5.66 11.56 -8.92
N TYR A 95 -6.06 10.36 -8.52
CA TYR A 95 -6.92 9.51 -9.36
C TYR A 95 -8.31 10.11 -9.58
N GLU A 96 -8.90 10.78 -8.58
CA GLU A 96 -10.20 11.45 -8.71
C GLU A 96 -10.13 12.79 -9.46
N ALA A 97 -9.06 13.56 -9.29
CA ALA A 97 -8.89 14.85 -9.96
C ALA A 97 -8.65 14.71 -11.47
N MET A 98 -8.20 13.53 -11.93
CA MET A 98 -7.80 13.32 -13.31
C MET A 98 -8.89 12.68 -14.19
N PRO A 99 -9.02 13.11 -15.46
CA PRO A 99 -9.95 12.50 -16.41
C PRO A 99 -9.59 11.03 -16.68
N LYS A 100 -10.58 10.25 -17.11
CA LYS A 100 -10.41 8.83 -17.45
C LYS A 100 -9.57 8.67 -18.72
N CYS A 101 -8.25 8.71 -18.56
CA CYS A 101 -7.25 8.54 -19.62
C CYS A 101 -6.25 7.45 -19.21
N ARG A 102 -5.61 6.80 -20.18
CA ARG A 102 -4.58 5.78 -19.90
C ARG A 102 -3.40 6.37 -19.11
N GLU A 103 -3.03 7.61 -19.42
CA GLU A 103 -1.97 8.37 -18.76
C GLU A 103 -2.24 8.61 -17.27
N ARG A 104 -3.51 8.58 -16.84
CA ARG A 104 -3.87 8.74 -15.43
C ARG A 104 -3.19 7.72 -14.53
N LEU A 105 -3.10 6.46 -14.98
CA LEU A 105 -2.44 5.42 -14.19
C LEU A 105 -0.93 5.67 -14.04
N VAL A 106 -0.30 6.16 -15.11
CA VAL A 106 1.12 6.52 -15.11
C VAL A 106 1.37 7.68 -14.15
N ILE A 107 0.54 8.73 -14.22
CA ILE A 107 0.66 9.91 -13.38
C ILE A 107 0.41 9.59 -11.90
N VAL A 108 -0.58 8.75 -11.59
CA VAL A 108 -0.81 8.25 -10.23
C VAL A 108 0.40 7.47 -9.72
N GLY A 109 1.02 6.63 -10.56
CA GLY A 109 2.24 5.91 -10.20
C GLY A 109 3.41 6.85 -9.88
N PHE A 110 3.63 7.86 -10.71
CA PHE A 110 4.64 8.88 -10.46
C PHE A 110 4.36 9.70 -9.18
N ALA A 111 3.11 10.10 -8.97
CA ALA A 111 2.72 10.84 -7.77
C ALA A 111 2.95 10.01 -6.50
N ALA A 112 2.61 8.72 -6.52
CA ALA A 112 2.87 7.80 -5.40
C ALA A 112 4.37 7.65 -5.13
N ALA A 113 5.19 7.47 -6.18
CA ALA A 113 6.63 7.36 -6.06
C ALA A 113 7.26 8.63 -5.48
N LEU A 114 6.87 9.80 -5.99
CA LEU A 114 7.33 11.10 -5.50
C LEU A 114 6.95 11.30 -4.02
N THR A 115 5.71 10.94 -3.66
CA THR A 115 5.24 11.01 -2.27
C THR A 115 6.12 10.17 -1.35
N LYS A 116 6.45 8.93 -1.74
CA LYS A 116 7.35 8.08 -0.93
C LYS A 116 8.76 8.65 -0.80
N ILE A 117 9.30 9.27 -1.85
CA ILE A 117 10.64 9.88 -1.80
C ILE A 117 10.65 11.07 -0.83
N VAL A 118 9.61 11.91 -0.87
CA VAL A 118 9.48 13.09 0.01
C VAL A 118 9.23 12.69 1.46
N LEU A 119 8.46 11.63 1.68
CA LEU A 119 8.09 11.15 3.02
C LEU A 119 9.16 10.35 3.74
N ASN A 120 10.28 9.98 3.09
CA ASN A 120 11.30 9.11 3.67
C ASN A 120 11.84 9.68 5.00
N LEU A 121 11.20 9.27 6.10
CA LEU A 121 11.26 9.82 7.46
C LEU A 121 12.23 9.04 8.35
#